data_AF-A0A285JM40-F1
#
_entry.id   AF-A0A285JM40-F1
#
_cell.length_a   1.000
_cell.length_b   1.000
_cell.length_c   1.000
_cell.angle_alpha   90.00
_cell.angle_beta   90.00
_cell.angle_gamma   90.00
#
_symmetry.space_group_name_H-M   'P 1'
#
loop_
_entity.id
_entity.type
_entity.pdbx_description
1 polymer ?
#
loop_
_entity_poly.entity_id
_entity_poly.type
_entity_poly.pdbx_seq_one_letter_code
_entity_poly.pdbx_strand_id
1 'polypeptide(L)'
;MKRCKIKPCGKVLSYIRDTRRAYLAGYCYEHYTEYLLRKNQREEHAKQVCANKGCTSTLAGTRNQLYCSVACRRESERRLDVSQLSKLMNWSYMKNVQYMIDRSPLKLGSVTSVDDIIALLRLYVGKGSYQRSYTIIPLNSGKYKPKPLLELELCHLYPVGAGGANIPDNILIAPKFINRKNNSAIPCQAHTFRGVVSHGELIPMGDNLLTGLTDHYGVEAVTEALSGLERPRLFHGSSSRDPNFKGIQHELPLFSLLRDELWRFKQYETASILFSIERVTEISLHFPIYLELLAVLGFCDVLSGERDRLLIRMCRIERAFFGNPANGKLSRRSGGIDDYKAVMYRFIRKYLYRYFGVELERLDSVVAFYNGFFSLPVVGTSWASGNLVCYLYRDGVSHSETTGFFAPDEETVSLYELTD
;
A
#
# COMPACT_ATOMS: atom_id res chain seq x y z
N MET A 1 -27.53 58.39 -40.76
CA MET A 1 -28.00 58.11 -39.38
C MET A 1 -27.01 57.19 -38.67
N LYS A 2 -26.45 57.60 -37.52
CA LYS A 2 -25.62 56.70 -36.70
C LYS A 2 -26.50 55.65 -36.03
N ARG A 3 -26.05 54.40 -36.01
CA ARG A 3 -26.72 53.28 -35.34
C ARG A 3 -25.85 52.74 -34.21
N CYS A 4 -26.49 52.13 -33.22
CA CYS A 4 -25.79 51.46 -32.12
C CYS A 4 -24.76 50.43 -32.64
N LYS A 5 -23.55 50.42 -32.06
CA LYS A 5 -22.45 49.50 -32.43
C LYS A 5 -22.75 48.03 -32.18
N ILE A 6 -23.70 47.71 -31.30
CA ILE A 6 -24.15 46.34 -31.06
C ILE A 6 -25.03 45.91 -32.24
N LYS A 7 -24.47 45.12 -33.16
CA LYS A 7 -25.10 44.70 -34.43
C LYS A 7 -26.57 44.25 -34.30
N PRO A 8 -26.97 43.40 -33.34
CA PRO A 8 -28.39 42.98 -33.21
C PRO A 8 -29.32 44.08 -32.70
N CYS A 9 -28.83 45.21 -32.19
CA CYS A 9 -29.65 46.29 -31.64
C CYS A 9 -30.34 47.12 -32.71
N GLY A 10 -29.63 47.49 -33.79
CA GLY A 10 -30.16 48.27 -34.92
C GLY A 10 -30.68 49.69 -34.62
N LYS A 11 -30.86 50.08 -33.34
CA LYS A 11 -31.44 51.36 -32.90
C LYS A 11 -30.65 52.55 -33.47
N VAL A 12 -31.38 53.49 -34.06
CA VAL A 12 -30.85 54.77 -34.52
C VAL A 12 -30.54 55.65 -33.31
N LEU A 13 -29.35 56.25 -33.28
CA LEU A 13 -28.91 57.09 -32.18
C LEU A 13 -29.43 58.52 -32.39
N SER A 14 -30.24 59.02 -31.45
CA SER A 14 -30.66 60.41 -31.41
C SER A 14 -29.61 61.26 -30.68
N TYR A 15 -29.29 62.43 -31.24
CA TYR A 15 -28.39 63.39 -30.61
C TYR A 15 -29.19 64.34 -29.72
N ILE A 16 -29.49 63.89 -28.49
CA ILE A 16 -30.17 64.69 -27.46
C ILE A 16 -29.15 65.00 -26.37
N ARG A 17 -29.27 66.16 -25.71
CA ARG A 17 -28.29 66.66 -24.71
C ARG A 17 -28.01 65.61 -23.61
N ASP A 18 -29.04 64.89 -23.19
CA ASP A 18 -28.99 63.89 -22.11
C ASP A 18 -28.35 62.55 -22.54
N THR A 19 -28.30 62.26 -23.84
CA THR A 19 -27.72 61.03 -24.40
C THR A 19 -26.37 61.27 -25.10
N ARG A 20 -25.81 62.48 -25.00
CA ARG A 20 -24.59 62.90 -25.70
C ARG A 20 -23.41 61.95 -25.49
N ARG A 21 -23.18 61.49 -24.26
CA ARG A 21 -22.07 60.56 -23.94
C ARG A 21 -22.28 59.17 -24.57
N ALA A 22 -23.52 58.67 -24.57
CA ALA A 22 -23.89 57.42 -25.23
C ALA A 22 -23.72 57.53 -26.76
N TYR A 23 -24.19 58.64 -27.34
CA TYR A 23 -24.05 58.96 -28.76
C TYR A 23 -22.60 59.01 -29.22
N LEU A 24 -21.72 59.69 -28.46
CA LEU A 24 -20.28 59.78 -28.75
C LEU A 24 -19.59 58.41 -28.64
N ALA A 25 -19.96 57.60 -27.65
CA ALA A 25 -19.45 56.24 -27.50
C ALA A 25 -19.96 55.27 -28.59
N GLY A 26 -21.03 55.63 -29.30
CA GLY A 26 -21.65 54.83 -30.36
C GLY A 26 -22.61 53.76 -29.87
N TYR A 27 -23.16 53.91 -28.66
CA TYR A 27 -24.14 53.01 -28.06
C TYR A 27 -25.50 53.72 -27.94
N CYS A 28 -26.61 52.96 -27.98
CA CYS A 28 -27.87 53.50 -27.47
C CYS A 28 -27.78 53.68 -25.94
N TYR A 29 -28.70 54.45 -25.35
CA TYR A 29 -28.66 54.75 -23.92
C TYR A 29 -28.58 53.47 -23.05
N GLU A 30 -29.40 52.46 -23.34
CA GLU A 30 -29.40 51.16 -22.65
C GLU A 30 -28.05 50.43 -22.73
N HIS A 31 -27.45 50.33 -23.92
CA HIS A 31 -26.16 49.66 -24.06
C HIS A 31 -25.00 50.49 -23.50
N TYR A 32 -25.16 51.80 -23.40
CA TYR A 32 -24.19 52.66 -22.74
C TYR A 32 -24.23 52.50 -21.22
N THR A 33 -25.41 52.42 -20.62
CA THR A 33 -25.55 52.14 -19.16
C THR A 33 -25.03 50.75 -18.83
N GLU A 34 -25.32 49.73 -19.65
CA GLU A 34 -24.78 48.39 -19.47
C GLU A 34 -23.24 48.36 -19.64
N TYR A 35 -22.70 49.10 -20.61
CA TYR A 35 -21.26 49.26 -20.77
C TYR A 35 -20.61 49.86 -19.53
N LEU A 36 -21.20 50.92 -18.95
CA LEU A 36 -20.70 51.54 -17.72
C LEU A 36 -20.78 50.57 -16.53
N LEU A 37 -21.86 49.83 -16.40
CA LEU A 37 -22.02 48.82 -15.35
C LEU A 37 -20.94 47.74 -15.46
N ARG A 38 -20.72 47.18 -16.66
CA ARG A 38 -19.67 46.19 -16.92
C ARG A 38 -18.27 46.76 -16.70
N LYS A 39 -18.05 48.04 -16.98
CA LYS A 39 -16.78 48.73 -16.72
C LYS A 39 -16.52 48.83 -15.22
N ASN A 40 -17.49 49.30 -14.44
CA ASN A 40 -17.38 49.39 -12.98
C ASN A 40 -17.17 48.01 -12.35
N GLN A 41 -17.90 46.98 -12.80
CA GLN A 41 -17.71 45.60 -12.32
C GLN A 41 -16.29 45.07 -12.58
N ARG A 42 -15.69 45.41 -13.74
CA ARG A 42 -14.30 45.03 -14.04
C ARG A 42 -13.30 45.77 -13.17
N GLU A 43 -13.54 47.05 -12.89
CA GLU A 43 -12.70 47.86 -12.00
C GLU A 43 -12.77 47.35 -10.56
N GLU A 44 -13.95 46.98 -10.06
CA GLU A 44 -14.13 46.36 -8.74
C GLU A 44 -13.48 44.97 -8.67
N HIS A 45 -13.70 44.12 -9.68
CA HIS A 45 -13.03 42.82 -9.77
C HIS A 45 -11.50 42.97 -9.77
N ALA A 46 -10.96 43.97 -10.48
CA ALA A 46 -9.52 44.21 -10.52
C ALA A 46 -8.91 44.60 -9.16
N LYS A 47 -9.72 45.10 -8.21
CA LYS A 47 -9.27 45.44 -6.85
C LYS A 47 -9.32 44.25 -5.88
N GLN A 48 -10.00 43.17 -6.23
CA GLN A 48 -10.10 41.98 -5.37
C GLN A 48 -8.74 41.30 -5.24
N VAL A 49 -8.39 40.92 -4.01
CA VAL A 49 -7.15 40.19 -3.71
C VAL A 49 -7.33 38.71 -3.99
N CYS A 50 -6.27 38.04 -4.44
CA CYS A 50 -6.28 36.60 -4.67
C CYS A 50 -6.67 35.82 -3.41
N ALA A 51 -7.53 34.81 -3.56
CA ALA A 51 -7.98 33.96 -2.46
C ALA A 51 -6.90 32.98 -1.93
N ASN A 52 -5.74 32.85 -2.60
CA ASN A 52 -4.67 31.96 -2.14
C ASN A 52 -3.93 32.60 -0.96
N LYS A 53 -3.97 31.97 0.22
CA LYS A 53 -3.24 32.45 1.43
C LYS A 53 -1.75 32.61 1.11
N GLY A 54 -1.22 33.82 1.36
CA GLY A 54 0.17 34.20 1.06
C GLY A 54 0.38 34.92 -0.27
N CYS A 55 -0.66 35.06 -1.11
CA CYS A 55 -0.61 35.86 -2.33
C CYS A 55 -1.20 37.25 -2.09
N THR A 56 -0.45 38.31 -2.38
CA THR A 56 -0.89 39.71 -2.27
C THR A 56 -1.33 40.31 -3.61
N SER A 57 -1.27 39.53 -4.69
CA SER A 57 -1.66 39.98 -6.03
C SER A 57 -3.18 40.14 -6.16
N THR A 58 -3.60 41.12 -6.96
CA THR A 58 -5.01 41.38 -7.28
C THR A 58 -5.48 40.57 -8.49
N LEU A 59 -6.80 40.49 -8.72
CA LEU A 59 -7.39 39.85 -9.89
C LEU A 59 -7.39 40.71 -11.16
N ALA A 60 -6.67 41.83 -11.15
CA ALA A 60 -6.51 42.74 -12.30
C ALA A 60 -6.08 42.00 -13.58
N GLY A 61 -6.79 42.25 -14.68
CA GLY A 61 -6.50 41.65 -15.98
C GLY A 61 -6.88 40.17 -16.12
N THR A 62 -7.43 39.54 -15.09
CA THR A 62 -7.83 38.13 -15.12
C THR A 62 -9.33 37.98 -15.39
N ARG A 63 -9.73 36.83 -15.95
CA ARG A 63 -11.13 36.40 -16.05
C ARG A 63 -11.56 35.48 -14.90
N ASN A 64 -10.65 35.18 -13.97
CA ASN A 64 -10.88 34.25 -12.87
C ASN A 64 -11.54 34.98 -11.70
N GLN A 65 -12.56 34.39 -11.09
CA GLN A 65 -13.33 35.04 -10.02
C GLN A 65 -12.62 35.09 -8.66
N LEU A 66 -11.64 34.22 -8.41
CA LEU A 66 -11.05 34.04 -7.07
C LEU A 66 -9.51 34.03 -7.06
N TYR A 67 -8.86 33.71 -8.17
CA TYR A 67 -7.41 33.46 -8.19
C TYR A 67 -6.71 34.26 -9.29
N CYS A 68 -5.60 34.91 -8.95
CA CYS A 68 -4.81 35.71 -9.89
C CYS A 68 -4.17 34.86 -11.01
N SER A 69 -3.99 33.56 -10.78
CA SER A 69 -3.37 32.63 -11.72
C SER A 69 -3.86 31.19 -11.54
N VAL A 70 -3.66 30.36 -12.58
CA VAL A 70 -3.88 28.91 -12.49
C VAL A 70 -2.98 28.26 -11.45
N ALA A 71 -1.76 28.79 -11.25
CA ALA A 71 -0.84 28.30 -10.23
C ALA A 71 -1.40 28.52 -8.81
N CYS A 72 -1.88 29.73 -8.49
CA CYS A 72 -2.50 30.03 -7.20
C CYS A 72 -3.78 29.21 -6.96
N ARG A 73 -4.56 28.96 -8.02
CA ARG A 73 -5.72 28.07 -7.94
C ARG A 73 -5.30 26.65 -7.58
N ARG A 74 -4.34 26.06 -8.30
CA ARG A 74 -3.86 24.69 -8.03
C ARG A 74 -3.26 24.56 -6.64
N GLU A 75 -2.52 25.58 -6.19
CA GLU A 75 -1.94 25.61 -4.85
C GLU A 75 -3.00 25.70 -3.76
N SER A 76 -4.01 26.54 -3.95
CA SER A 76 -5.15 26.61 -3.04
C SER A 76 -6.00 25.32 -3.06
N GLU A 77 -6.12 24.63 -4.19
CA GLU A 77 -6.82 23.35 -4.32
C GLU A 77 -6.06 22.19 -3.64
N ARG A 78 -4.74 22.30 -3.45
CA ARG A 78 -3.92 21.33 -2.69
C ARG A 78 -4.13 21.45 -1.18
N ARG A 79 -4.38 22.66 -0.67
CA ARG A 79 -4.64 22.89 0.76
C ARG A 79 -6.02 22.33 1.12
N LEU A 80 -6.03 21.27 1.93
CA LEU A 80 -7.26 20.66 2.43
C LEU A 80 -7.94 21.62 3.40
N ASP A 81 -9.21 21.96 3.15
CA ASP A 81 -10.03 22.67 4.14
C ASP A 81 -10.38 21.75 5.33
N VAL A 82 -10.66 22.33 6.49
CA VAL A 82 -11.02 21.62 7.74
C VAL A 82 -12.24 20.71 7.53
N SER A 83 -13.20 21.14 6.70
CA SER A 83 -14.36 20.34 6.30
C SER A 83 -14.00 19.13 5.42
N GLN A 84 -12.85 19.15 4.74
CA GLN A 84 -12.30 18.03 3.98
C GLN A 84 -11.44 17.12 4.87
N LEU A 85 -10.71 17.68 5.85
CA LEU A 85 -9.97 16.91 6.86
C LEU A 85 -10.90 16.01 7.68
N SER A 86 -12.08 16.49 8.08
CA SER A 86 -13.08 15.67 8.78
C SER A 86 -13.60 14.50 7.93
N LYS A 87 -13.62 14.63 6.59
CA LYS A 87 -13.95 13.53 5.67
C LYS A 87 -12.82 12.49 5.57
N LEU A 88 -11.57 12.86 5.85
CA LEU A 88 -10.44 11.91 5.94
C LEU A 88 -10.58 10.97 7.14
N MET A 89 -11.17 11.44 8.24
CA MET A 89 -11.45 10.59 9.42
C MET A 89 -12.44 9.46 9.14
N ASN A 90 -13.25 9.60 8.07
CA ASN A 90 -14.12 8.53 7.61
C ASN A 90 -13.39 7.45 6.81
N TRP A 91 -12.10 7.62 6.51
CA TRP A 91 -11.31 6.60 5.86
C TRP A 91 -11.02 5.46 6.83
N SER A 92 -11.28 4.23 6.40
CA SER A 92 -11.01 3.03 7.18
C SER A 92 -9.54 2.96 7.64
N TYR A 93 -8.62 3.43 6.80
CA TYR A 93 -7.19 3.46 7.12
C TYR A 93 -6.87 4.41 8.27
N MET A 94 -7.49 5.60 8.32
CA MET A 94 -7.29 6.55 9.41
C MET A 94 -7.78 5.99 10.74
N LYS A 95 -8.94 5.34 10.75
CA LYS A 95 -9.46 4.64 11.95
C LYS A 95 -8.55 3.51 12.40
N ASN A 96 -7.96 2.77 11.46
CA ASN A 96 -7.03 1.70 11.81
C ASN A 96 -5.70 2.23 12.35
N VAL A 97 -5.18 3.34 11.84
CA VAL A 97 -4.01 4.04 12.41
C VAL A 97 -4.33 4.56 13.80
N GLN A 98 -5.50 5.18 13.98
CA GLN A 98 -5.96 5.63 15.30
C GLN A 98 -5.97 4.47 16.30
N TYR A 99 -6.60 3.34 15.95
CA TYR A 99 -6.63 2.14 16.81
C TYR A 99 -5.23 1.62 17.13
N MET A 100 -4.30 1.68 16.17
CA MET A 100 -2.92 1.27 16.36
C MET A 100 -2.20 2.15 17.40
N ILE A 101 -2.38 3.47 17.30
CA ILE A 101 -1.83 4.45 18.24
C ILE A 101 -2.47 4.30 19.62
N ASP A 102 -3.77 4.06 19.67
CA ASP A 102 -4.51 3.86 20.92
C ASP A 102 -4.06 2.65 21.72
N ARG A 103 -3.54 1.61 21.05
CA ARG A 103 -2.99 0.43 21.72
C ARG A 103 -1.62 0.66 22.34
N SER A 104 -0.93 1.75 22.00
CA SER A 104 0.35 2.07 22.60
C SER A 104 0.15 2.66 24.00
N PRO A 105 0.96 2.25 24.99
CA PRO A 105 0.98 2.91 26.30
C PRO A 105 1.39 4.38 26.21
N LEU A 106 2.05 4.80 25.13
CA LEU A 106 2.52 6.18 24.92
C LEU A 106 1.61 7.02 24.02
N LYS A 107 0.56 6.42 23.44
CA LYS A 107 -0.38 7.11 22.54
C LYS A 107 0.38 7.87 21.43
N LEU A 108 0.21 9.18 21.28
CA LEU A 108 0.93 9.95 20.26
C LEU A 108 2.44 9.99 20.48
N GLY A 109 2.94 9.76 21.70
CA GLY A 109 4.39 9.61 21.93
C GLY A 109 4.98 8.32 21.36
N SER A 110 4.16 7.45 20.78
CA SER A 110 4.64 6.29 20.02
C SER A 110 5.05 6.61 18.59
N VAL A 111 4.74 7.81 18.08
CA VAL A 111 5.19 8.32 16.78
C VAL A 111 6.23 9.42 17.00
N THR A 112 7.08 9.67 16.00
CA THR A 112 8.13 10.70 16.06
C THR A 112 7.72 11.98 15.32
N SER A 113 6.89 11.85 14.29
CA SER A 113 6.42 12.99 13.49
C SER A 113 5.08 12.71 12.80
N VAL A 114 4.50 13.75 12.19
CA VAL A 114 3.32 13.58 11.31
C VAL A 114 3.65 12.69 10.11
N ASP A 115 4.89 12.66 9.64
CA ASP A 115 5.29 11.82 8.50
C ASP A 115 5.17 10.34 8.80
N ASP A 116 5.34 9.93 10.06
CA ASP A 116 5.07 8.55 10.48
C ASP A 116 3.61 8.19 10.19
N ILE A 117 2.66 9.07 10.50
CA ILE A 117 1.23 8.85 10.21
C ILE A 117 1.00 8.66 8.71
N ILE A 118 1.62 9.51 7.88
CA ILE A 118 1.53 9.41 6.43
C ILE A 118 2.11 8.07 5.95
N ALA A 119 3.26 7.67 6.48
CA ALA A 119 3.88 6.39 6.17
C ALA A 119 2.99 5.21 6.58
N LEU A 120 2.36 5.24 7.76
CA LEU A 120 1.39 4.22 8.20
C LEU A 120 0.18 4.13 7.27
N LEU A 121 -0.36 5.27 6.84
CA LEU A 121 -1.46 5.30 5.89
C LEU A 121 -1.04 4.71 4.53
N ARG A 122 0.17 5.00 4.05
CA ARG A 122 0.75 4.38 2.85
C ARG A 122 0.93 2.87 3.01
N LEU A 123 1.32 2.38 4.19
CA LEU A 123 1.39 0.94 4.47
C LEU A 123 0.00 0.28 4.39
N TYR A 124 -1.07 0.94 4.84
CA TYR A 124 -2.43 0.43 4.63
C TYR A 124 -2.83 0.37 3.16
N VAL A 125 -2.44 1.36 2.36
CA VAL A 125 -2.65 1.35 0.90
C VAL A 125 -1.89 0.19 0.25
N GLY A 126 -0.61 0.03 0.58
CA GLY A 126 0.23 -1.08 0.14
C GLY A 126 -0.36 -2.43 0.54
N LYS A 127 -0.76 -2.60 1.79
CA LYS A 127 -1.46 -3.80 2.26
C LYS A 127 -2.71 -4.10 1.42
N GLY A 128 -3.51 -3.08 1.13
CA GLY A 128 -4.72 -3.21 0.32
C GLY A 128 -4.48 -3.76 -1.09
N SER A 129 -3.33 -3.45 -1.73
CA SER A 129 -2.99 -3.96 -3.06
C SER A 129 -2.69 -5.46 -3.03
N TYR A 130 -1.95 -5.95 -2.03
CA TYR A 130 -1.66 -7.39 -1.88
C TYR A 130 -2.87 -8.20 -1.41
N GLN A 131 -3.76 -7.62 -0.60
CA GLN A 131 -4.95 -8.33 -0.10
C GLN A 131 -5.98 -8.68 -1.19
N ARG A 132 -5.99 -7.95 -2.31
CA ARG A 132 -6.87 -8.20 -3.48
C ARG A 132 -8.31 -8.46 -3.09
N SER A 133 -8.90 -7.55 -2.32
CA SER A 133 -10.24 -7.74 -1.76
C SER A 133 -11.32 -7.84 -2.84
N TYR A 134 -12.30 -8.70 -2.62
CA TYR A 134 -13.44 -8.97 -3.50
C TYR A 134 -14.76 -8.83 -2.73
N THR A 135 -15.88 -8.79 -3.44
CA THR A 135 -17.23 -8.62 -2.88
C THR A 135 -18.29 -9.33 -3.72
N ILE A 136 -18.59 -10.59 -3.38
CA ILE A 136 -19.63 -11.37 -4.07
C ILE A 136 -20.95 -11.39 -3.27
N ILE A 137 -20.89 -11.24 -1.94
CA ILE A 137 -22.08 -11.37 -1.08
C ILE A 137 -22.52 -9.99 -0.56
N PRO A 138 -23.77 -9.55 -0.83
CA PRO A 138 -24.32 -8.37 -0.20
C PRO A 138 -24.65 -8.65 1.27
N LEU A 139 -24.44 -7.66 2.13
CA LEU A 139 -24.96 -7.66 3.51
C LEU A 139 -26.49 -7.60 3.48
N ASN A 140 -27.12 -7.92 4.63
CA ASN A 140 -28.56 -7.75 4.84
C ASN A 140 -29.05 -6.31 4.56
N SER A 141 -28.16 -5.32 4.58
CA SER A 141 -28.42 -3.92 4.23
C SER A 141 -28.39 -3.61 2.73
N GLY A 142 -28.19 -4.62 1.87
CA GLY A 142 -28.03 -4.47 0.41
C GLY A 142 -26.65 -3.97 -0.02
N LYS A 143 -25.73 -3.69 0.91
CA LYS A 143 -24.37 -3.21 0.61
C LYS A 143 -23.35 -4.33 0.61
N TYR A 144 -22.40 -4.27 -0.30
CA TYR A 144 -21.27 -5.20 -0.35
C TYR A 144 -20.20 -4.86 0.69
N LYS A 145 -19.63 -5.89 1.34
CA LYS A 145 -18.49 -5.75 2.27
C LYS A 145 -17.23 -6.38 1.68
N PRO A 146 -16.12 -5.64 1.52
CA PRO A 146 -14.85 -6.18 1.07
C PRO A 146 -14.37 -7.35 1.94
N LYS A 147 -14.11 -8.49 1.30
CA LYS A 147 -13.44 -9.63 1.89
C LYS A 147 -12.05 -9.76 1.24
N PRO A 148 -10.96 -9.78 2.02
CA PRO A 148 -9.63 -9.91 1.45
C PRO A 148 -9.44 -11.32 0.89
N LEU A 149 -8.85 -11.46 -0.29
CA LEU A 149 -8.46 -12.78 -0.81
C LEU A 149 -7.31 -13.34 0.03
N LEU A 150 -6.25 -12.55 0.23
CA LEU A 150 -5.12 -12.85 1.11
C LEU A 150 -5.27 -12.10 2.44
N GLU A 151 -5.25 -12.80 3.56
CA GLU A 151 -5.44 -12.19 4.89
C GLU A 151 -4.15 -11.56 5.43
N LEU A 152 -4.01 -10.23 5.32
CA LEU A 152 -2.83 -9.47 5.76
C LEU A 152 -3.15 -8.47 6.88
N GLU A 153 -2.16 -8.27 7.75
CA GLU A 153 -2.15 -7.28 8.84
C GLU A 153 -0.89 -6.42 8.79
N LEU A 154 -0.97 -5.22 9.38
CA LEU A 154 0.22 -4.44 9.74
C LEU A 154 0.69 -4.95 11.10
N CYS A 155 1.86 -5.58 11.11
CA CYS A 155 2.38 -6.34 12.23
C CYS A 155 3.58 -5.59 12.80
N HIS A 156 3.57 -5.31 14.10
CA HIS A 156 4.73 -4.72 14.73
C HIS A 156 5.85 -5.75 14.90
N LEU A 157 7.08 -5.38 14.53
CA LEU A 157 8.27 -6.16 14.87
C LEU A 157 8.43 -6.17 16.39
N TYR A 158 8.54 -4.99 17.02
CA TYR A 158 8.45 -4.86 18.46
C TYR A 158 7.00 -4.56 18.89
N PRO A 159 6.35 -5.40 19.70
CA PRO A 159 4.92 -5.28 20.01
C PRO A 159 4.52 -3.91 20.58
N VAL A 160 3.47 -3.30 20.01
CA VAL A 160 2.97 -1.97 20.43
C VAL A 160 2.57 -1.91 21.91
N GLY A 161 1.94 -2.97 22.42
CA GLY A 161 1.52 -3.06 23.82
C GLY A 161 2.70 -3.19 24.80
N ALA A 162 3.88 -3.57 24.32
CA ALA A 162 5.11 -3.64 25.10
C ALA A 162 5.98 -2.37 24.95
N GLY A 163 5.45 -1.31 24.34
CA GLY A 163 6.18 -0.06 24.10
C GLY A 163 6.79 0.05 22.71
N GLY A 164 6.40 -0.81 21.76
CA GLY A 164 6.83 -0.68 20.36
C GLY A 164 6.40 0.64 19.72
N ALA A 165 7.27 1.22 18.90
CA ALA A 165 7.01 2.46 18.18
C ALA A 165 6.02 2.26 17.02
N ASN A 166 5.18 3.25 16.77
CA ASN A 166 4.25 3.30 15.64
C ASN A 166 4.87 4.02 14.44
N ILE A 167 6.03 3.52 14.01
CA ILE A 167 6.81 4.05 12.89
C ILE A 167 6.90 2.99 11.78
N PRO A 168 7.08 3.38 10.50
CA PRO A 168 7.15 2.43 9.40
C PRO A 168 8.27 1.39 9.53
N ASP A 169 9.37 1.76 10.17
CA ASP A 169 10.53 0.87 10.42
C ASP A 169 10.28 -0.16 11.53
N ASN A 170 9.15 -0.09 12.23
CA ASN A 170 8.75 -1.11 13.22
C ASN A 170 7.55 -1.93 12.74
N ILE A 171 7.03 -1.69 11.54
CA ILE A 171 5.79 -2.29 11.08
C ILE A 171 6.03 -3.02 9.77
N LEU A 172 5.58 -4.26 9.69
CA LEU A 172 5.68 -5.16 8.54
C LEU A 172 4.29 -5.50 8.01
N ILE A 173 4.08 -5.47 6.70
CA ILE A 173 2.89 -6.05 6.07
C ILE A 173 3.12 -7.56 6.00
N ALA A 174 2.38 -8.33 6.80
CA ALA A 174 2.58 -9.77 6.87
C ALA A 174 1.25 -10.55 6.94
N PRO A 175 1.30 -11.86 6.67
CA PRO A 175 0.14 -12.72 6.81
C PRO A 175 -0.37 -12.74 8.26
N LYS A 176 -1.66 -12.47 8.40
CA LYS A 176 -2.37 -12.38 9.68
C LYS A 176 -2.19 -13.62 10.55
N PHE A 177 -2.16 -14.80 9.93
CA PHE A 177 -1.93 -16.07 10.60
C PHE A 177 -0.59 -16.10 11.36
N ILE A 178 0.49 -15.61 10.73
CA ILE A 178 1.84 -15.61 11.32
C ILE A 178 1.91 -14.64 12.50
N ASN A 179 1.35 -13.44 12.34
CA ASN A 179 1.30 -12.43 13.39
C ASN A 179 0.58 -12.93 14.65
N ARG A 180 -0.59 -13.55 14.47
CA ARG A 180 -1.37 -14.14 15.57
C ARG A 180 -0.63 -15.26 16.26
N LYS A 181 0.09 -16.08 15.50
CA LYS A 181 0.90 -17.16 16.05
C LYS A 181 2.08 -16.65 16.88
N ASN A 182 2.72 -15.56 16.46
CA ASN A 182 3.77 -14.90 17.23
C ASN A 182 3.23 -14.30 18.55
N ASN A 183 1.92 -14.08 18.66
CA ASN A 183 1.19 -13.70 19.87
C ASN A 183 1.81 -12.51 20.63
N SER A 184 2.23 -11.46 19.91
CA SER A 184 2.89 -10.28 20.49
C SER A 184 4.16 -10.62 21.29
N ALA A 185 4.87 -11.70 20.94
CA ALA A 185 6.17 -11.99 21.53
C ALA A 185 7.19 -10.91 21.15
N ILE A 186 8.07 -10.56 22.10
CA ILE A 186 9.20 -9.67 21.83
C ILE A 186 10.18 -10.40 20.91
N PRO A 187 10.60 -9.80 19.79
CA PRO A 187 11.52 -10.43 18.85
C PRO A 187 12.93 -10.54 19.48
N CYS A 188 13.77 -11.41 18.92
CA CYS A 188 15.16 -11.50 19.33
C CYS A 188 15.87 -10.15 19.14
N GLN A 189 16.47 -9.63 20.21
CA GLN A 189 17.06 -8.28 20.22
C GLN A 189 18.48 -8.23 19.68
N ALA A 190 19.11 -9.39 19.44
CA ALA A 190 20.51 -9.49 19.01
C ALA A 190 20.72 -9.32 17.49
N HIS A 191 19.64 -9.20 16.71
CA HIS A 191 19.68 -9.29 15.25
C HIS A 191 18.98 -8.11 14.56
N THR A 192 18.89 -8.16 13.23
CA THR A 192 18.50 -7.04 12.37
C THR A 192 17.06 -6.62 12.62
N PHE A 193 16.17 -7.61 12.76
CA PHE A 193 14.73 -7.40 12.94
C PHE A 193 14.29 -7.35 14.41
N ARG A 194 15.10 -6.72 15.27
CA ARG A 194 14.77 -6.53 16.70
C ARG A 194 13.57 -5.61 16.98
N GLY A 195 13.08 -4.92 15.96
CA GLY A 195 12.04 -3.90 16.07
C GLY A 195 12.52 -2.64 16.79
N VAL A 196 11.62 -1.68 16.96
CA VAL A 196 11.92 -0.35 17.52
C VAL A 196 11.02 -0.08 18.72
N VAL A 197 11.65 0.23 19.86
CA VAL A 197 10.98 0.66 21.08
C VAL A 197 10.76 2.16 21.01
N SER A 198 9.58 2.64 21.43
CA SER A 198 9.35 4.07 21.59
C SER A 198 9.93 4.56 22.91
N HIS A 199 10.60 5.72 22.84
CA HIS A 199 11.18 6.44 23.97
C HIS A 199 10.46 7.77 24.24
N GLY A 200 9.29 7.99 23.62
CA GLY A 200 8.50 9.19 23.84
C GLY A 200 7.80 9.21 25.19
N GLU A 201 7.25 10.36 25.54
CA GLU A 201 6.38 10.52 26.71
C GLU A 201 4.93 10.16 26.37
N LEU A 202 4.09 9.94 27.38
CA LEU A 202 2.66 9.76 27.14
C LEU A 202 2.05 11.06 26.61
N ILE A 203 1.61 11.05 25.35
CA ILE A 203 0.92 12.18 24.73
C ILE A 203 -0.51 11.76 24.38
N PRO A 204 -1.52 12.20 25.16
CA PRO A 204 -2.92 11.86 24.89
C PRO A 204 -3.37 12.32 23.50
N MET A 205 -4.18 11.51 22.84
CA MET A 205 -4.68 11.80 21.48
C MET A 205 -5.92 12.71 21.45
N GLY A 206 -6.55 12.97 22.61
CA GLY A 206 -7.83 13.68 22.68
C GLY A 206 -8.98 12.84 22.10
N ASP A 207 -9.91 13.49 21.40
CA ASP A 207 -11.12 12.87 20.86
C ASP A 207 -10.85 11.91 19.68
N ASN A 208 -9.93 12.29 18.80
CA ASN A 208 -9.61 11.54 17.60
C ASN A 208 -8.20 11.87 17.07
N LEU A 209 -7.69 11.02 16.19
CA LEU A 209 -6.31 11.15 15.68
C LEU A 209 -6.03 12.50 15.03
N LEU A 210 -6.96 13.04 14.22
CA LEU A 210 -6.73 14.32 13.57
C LEU A 210 -6.62 15.46 14.58
N THR A 211 -7.52 15.51 15.57
CA THR A 211 -7.46 16.52 16.65
C THR A 211 -6.15 16.39 17.44
N GLY A 212 -5.78 15.18 17.83
CA GLY A 212 -4.52 14.96 18.54
C GLY A 212 -3.29 15.38 17.73
N LEU A 213 -3.28 15.13 16.42
CA LEU A 213 -2.20 15.58 15.54
C LEU A 213 -2.18 17.11 15.40
N THR A 214 -3.33 17.76 15.25
CA THR A 214 -3.38 19.22 15.13
C THR A 214 -2.98 19.93 16.41
N ASP A 215 -3.34 19.36 17.56
CA ASP A 215 -2.99 19.92 18.87
C ASP A 215 -1.49 19.77 19.13
N HIS A 216 -0.90 18.64 18.73
CA HIS A 216 0.51 18.36 18.99
C HIS A 216 1.48 18.99 17.97
N TYR A 217 1.14 18.97 16.67
CA TYR A 217 2.03 19.41 15.58
C TYR A 217 1.57 20.69 14.88
N GLY A 218 0.37 21.20 15.18
CA GLY A 218 -0.20 22.37 14.55
C GLY A 218 -0.95 22.07 13.25
N VAL A 219 -2.00 22.86 12.99
CA VAL A 219 -2.91 22.68 11.84
C VAL A 219 -2.18 22.76 10.50
N GLU A 220 -1.22 23.69 10.35
CA GLU A 220 -0.52 23.90 9.08
C GLU A 220 0.33 22.68 8.69
N ALA A 221 1.15 22.17 9.62
CA ALA A 221 2.00 21.00 9.40
C ALA A 221 1.17 19.74 9.08
N VAL A 222 0.08 19.52 9.82
CA VAL A 222 -0.83 18.38 9.59
C VAL A 222 -1.52 18.47 8.23
N THR A 223 -1.98 19.67 7.85
CA THR A 223 -2.64 19.89 6.57
C THR A 223 -1.68 19.69 5.40
N GLU A 224 -0.45 20.19 5.53
CA GLU A 224 0.61 20.01 4.52
C GLU A 224 0.93 18.53 4.34
N ALA A 225 1.19 17.80 5.43
CA ALA A 225 1.52 16.37 5.38
C ALA A 225 0.39 15.54 4.74
N LEU A 226 -0.87 15.81 5.11
CA LEU A 226 -2.03 15.09 4.56
C LEU A 226 -2.34 15.47 3.12
N SER A 227 -1.95 16.66 2.65
CA SER A 227 -2.18 17.11 1.27
C SER A 227 -1.41 16.25 0.24
N GLY A 228 -0.26 15.70 0.64
CA GLY A 228 0.58 14.82 -0.18
C GLY A 228 0.10 13.37 -0.25
N LEU A 229 -0.98 13.01 0.44
CA LEU A 229 -1.53 11.67 0.43
C LEU A 229 -2.51 11.51 -0.74
N GLU A 230 -2.22 10.58 -1.65
CA GLU A 230 -3.18 10.20 -2.67
C GLU A 230 -4.46 9.69 -2.01
N ARG A 231 -5.61 10.25 -2.40
CA ARG A 231 -6.91 9.86 -1.84
C ARG A 231 -7.16 8.38 -2.21
N PRO A 232 -7.21 7.46 -1.23
CA PRO A 232 -7.49 6.08 -1.53
C PRO A 232 -8.90 5.98 -2.12
N ARG A 233 -9.07 5.12 -3.12
CA ARG A 233 -10.38 4.88 -3.74
C ARG A 233 -11.31 4.30 -2.68
N LEU A 234 -12.31 5.07 -2.29
CA LEU A 234 -13.32 4.63 -1.32
C LEU A 234 -14.22 3.59 -1.99
N PHE A 235 -14.36 2.44 -1.33
CA PHE A 235 -15.35 1.46 -1.73
C PHE A 235 -16.68 1.76 -1.03
N HIS A 236 -17.67 2.19 -1.80
CA HIS A 236 -18.98 2.60 -1.27
C HIS A 236 -19.95 1.42 -1.03
N GLY A 237 -19.54 0.18 -1.36
CA GLY A 237 -20.39 -1.01 -1.20
C GLY A 237 -21.52 -1.10 -2.22
N SER A 238 -21.47 -0.30 -3.29
CA SER A 238 -22.53 -0.18 -4.31
C SER A 238 -22.45 -1.20 -5.43
N SER A 239 -21.31 -1.88 -5.59
CA SER A 239 -21.08 -2.85 -6.67
C SER A 239 -20.42 -4.11 -6.13
N SER A 240 -20.74 -5.25 -6.75
CA SER A 240 -19.95 -6.46 -6.57
C SER A 240 -18.55 -6.29 -7.16
N ARG A 241 -17.65 -7.20 -6.78
CA ARG A 241 -16.29 -7.28 -7.28
C ARG A 241 -15.88 -8.74 -7.23
N ASP A 242 -15.54 -9.31 -8.36
CA ASP A 242 -15.12 -10.70 -8.41
C ASP A 242 -13.69 -10.88 -7.88
N PRO A 243 -13.38 -12.05 -7.31
CA PRO A 243 -12.02 -12.41 -6.95
C PRO A 243 -11.15 -12.40 -8.21
N ASN A 244 -9.93 -11.89 -8.06
CA ASN A 244 -8.94 -11.85 -9.13
C ASN A 244 -7.61 -12.45 -8.64
N PHE A 245 -7.30 -13.62 -9.18
CA PHE A 245 -6.09 -14.38 -8.87
C PHE A 245 -5.69 -15.20 -10.09
N LYS A 246 -4.45 -15.05 -10.53
CA LYS A 246 -3.92 -15.70 -11.73
C LYS A 246 -3.36 -17.11 -11.44
N GLY A 247 -3.49 -17.61 -10.21
CA GLY A 247 -2.89 -18.87 -9.80
C GLY A 247 -1.42 -18.72 -9.42
N ILE A 248 -0.95 -19.60 -8.53
CA ILE A 248 0.42 -19.55 -7.99
C ILE A 248 1.52 -19.77 -9.03
N GLN A 249 1.17 -20.33 -10.19
CA GLN A 249 2.05 -20.54 -11.33
C GLN A 249 2.38 -19.24 -12.09
N HIS A 250 1.59 -18.19 -11.90
CA HIS A 250 1.76 -16.91 -12.58
C HIS A 250 2.03 -15.75 -11.62
N GLU A 251 1.69 -15.91 -10.35
CA GLU A 251 1.95 -14.91 -9.33
C GLU A 251 2.19 -15.57 -7.98
N LEU A 252 3.26 -15.15 -7.30
CA LEU A 252 3.67 -15.66 -5.98
C LEU A 252 3.37 -14.58 -4.93
N PRO A 253 2.14 -14.53 -4.37
CA PRO A 253 1.70 -13.40 -3.56
C PRO A 253 2.46 -13.24 -2.24
N LEU A 254 2.75 -14.31 -1.49
CA LEU A 254 3.53 -14.19 -0.25
C LEU A 254 5.00 -13.95 -0.54
N PHE A 255 5.55 -14.61 -1.56
CA PHE A 255 6.95 -14.45 -1.93
C PHE A 255 7.25 -13.03 -2.40
N SER A 256 6.41 -12.48 -3.28
CA SER A 256 6.51 -11.09 -3.74
C SER A 256 6.38 -10.12 -2.57
N LEU A 257 5.40 -10.33 -1.69
CA LEU A 257 5.21 -9.48 -0.51
C LEU A 257 6.44 -9.49 0.40
N LEU A 258 6.99 -10.67 0.73
CA LEU A 258 8.17 -10.79 1.59
C LEU A 258 9.34 -10.02 0.99
N ARG A 259 9.62 -10.24 -0.30
CA ARG A 259 10.71 -9.60 -1.03
C ARG A 259 10.57 -8.08 -1.02
N ASP A 260 9.37 -7.57 -1.31
CA ASP A 260 9.11 -6.14 -1.39
C ASP A 260 9.20 -5.50 0.02
N GLU A 261 8.77 -6.20 1.06
CA GLU A 261 8.95 -5.76 2.44
C GLU A 261 10.43 -5.78 2.87
N LEU A 262 11.19 -6.83 2.56
CA LEU A 262 12.63 -6.88 2.82
C LEU A 262 13.38 -5.73 2.13
N TRP A 263 12.98 -5.40 0.90
CA TRP A 263 13.51 -4.23 0.19
C TRP A 263 13.19 -2.92 0.93
N ARG A 264 11.95 -2.76 1.41
CA ARG A 264 11.54 -1.60 2.20
C ARG A 264 12.33 -1.48 3.51
N PHE A 265 12.62 -2.61 4.16
CA PHE A 265 13.47 -2.71 5.34
C PHE A 265 14.99 -2.62 5.04
N LYS A 266 15.36 -2.23 3.81
CA LYS A 266 16.74 -2.02 3.37
C LYS A 266 17.60 -3.30 3.43
N GLN A 267 16.97 -4.48 3.46
CA GLN A 267 17.65 -5.78 3.36
C GLN A 267 17.87 -6.14 1.89
N TYR A 268 18.54 -5.25 1.16
CA TYR A 268 18.68 -5.33 -0.30
C TYR A 268 19.37 -6.60 -0.77
N GLU A 269 20.37 -7.09 -0.02
CA GLU A 269 21.10 -8.31 -0.38
C GLU A 269 20.19 -9.54 -0.32
N THR A 270 19.47 -9.72 0.79
CA THR A 270 18.50 -10.81 0.96
C THR A 270 17.36 -10.70 -0.06
N ALA A 271 16.82 -9.50 -0.28
CA ALA A 271 15.78 -9.28 -1.28
C ALA A 271 16.27 -9.60 -2.71
N SER A 272 17.52 -9.25 -3.04
CA SER A 272 18.13 -9.55 -4.34
C SER A 272 18.33 -11.05 -4.55
N ILE A 273 18.66 -11.79 -3.50
CA ILE A 273 18.74 -13.25 -3.54
C ILE A 273 17.38 -13.87 -3.83
N LEU A 274 16.30 -13.39 -3.18
CA LEU A 274 14.94 -13.85 -3.49
C LEU A 274 14.56 -13.54 -4.94
N PHE A 275 14.91 -12.35 -5.46
CA PHE A 275 14.74 -12.01 -6.88
C PHE A 275 15.48 -12.98 -7.79
N SER A 276 16.72 -13.34 -7.47
CA SER A 276 17.51 -14.28 -8.26
C SER A 276 16.85 -15.66 -8.30
N ILE A 277 16.39 -16.17 -7.16
CA ILE A 277 15.73 -17.49 -7.06
C ILE A 277 14.46 -17.54 -7.93
N GLU A 278 13.63 -16.50 -7.88
CA GLU A 278 12.39 -16.41 -8.67
C GLU A 278 12.66 -16.37 -10.19
N ARG A 279 13.78 -15.76 -10.61
CA ARG A 279 14.17 -15.65 -12.02
C ARG A 279 14.74 -16.93 -12.62
N VAL A 280 15.09 -17.91 -11.80
CA VAL A 280 15.52 -19.21 -12.28
C VAL A 280 14.27 -20.00 -12.68
N THR A 281 13.99 -20.06 -13.97
CA THR A 281 12.80 -20.67 -14.58
C THR A 281 12.56 -22.11 -14.08
N GLU A 282 13.63 -22.89 -13.94
CA GLU A 282 13.59 -24.28 -13.47
C GLU A 282 13.17 -24.40 -12.00
N ILE A 283 13.29 -23.31 -11.22
CA ILE A 283 12.82 -23.22 -9.84
C ILE A 283 11.41 -22.63 -9.83
N SER A 284 11.18 -21.47 -10.46
CA SER A 284 9.88 -20.79 -10.36
C SER A 284 8.72 -21.53 -11.01
N LEU A 285 8.93 -22.21 -12.15
CA LEU A 285 7.87 -22.98 -12.81
C LEU A 285 7.57 -24.33 -12.16
N HIS A 286 8.58 -24.99 -11.59
CA HIS A 286 8.46 -26.34 -11.04
C HIS A 286 8.31 -26.38 -9.50
N PHE A 287 8.53 -25.25 -8.82
CA PHE A 287 8.50 -25.14 -7.36
C PHE A 287 7.67 -23.94 -6.82
N PRO A 288 6.54 -23.53 -7.43
CA PRO A 288 5.85 -22.30 -7.01
C PRO A 288 5.35 -22.36 -5.55
N ILE A 289 4.78 -23.50 -5.14
CA ILE A 289 4.31 -23.68 -3.76
C ILE A 289 5.46 -23.65 -2.75
N TYR A 290 6.63 -24.16 -3.10
CA TYR A 290 7.80 -24.17 -2.21
C TYR A 290 8.35 -22.75 -2.00
N LEU A 291 8.31 -21.90 -3.02
CA LEU A 291 8.66 -20.48 -2.88
C LEU A 291 7.68 -19.76 -1.94
N GLU A 292 6.37 -20.01 -2.08
CA GLU A 292 5.37 -19.47 -1.16
C GLU A 292 5.58 -19.96 0.28
N LEU A 293 5.87 -21.24 0.49
CA LEU A 293 6.20 -21.79 1.80
C LEU A 293 7.49 -21.21 2.37
N LEU A 294 8.50 -20.98 1.53
CA LEU A 294 9.73 -20.29 1.92
C LEU A 294 9.43 -18.85 2.36
N ALA A 295 8.50 -18.17 1.70
CA ALA A 295 8.07 -16.84 2.09
C ALA A 295 7.39 -16.85 3.46
N VAL A 296 6.52 -17.83 3.74
CA VAL A 296 5.91 -18.04 5.06
C VAL A 296 6.98 -18.19 6.14
N LEU A 297 8.01 -19.01 5.90
CA LEU A 297 9.14 -19.17 6.81
C LEU A 297 9.93 -17.86 6.98
N GLY A 298 10.15 -17.10 5.91
CA GLY A 298 10.80 -15.81 5.96
C GLY A 298 10.06 -14.78 6.81
N PHE A 299 8.73 -14.70 6.70
CA PHE A 299 7.92 -13.85 7.59
C PHE A 299 8.04 -14.26 9.06
N CYS A 300 8.11 -15.56 9.36
CA CYS A 300 8.33 -16.05 10.72
C CYS A 300 9.70 -15.62 11.26
N ASP A 301 10.74 -15.75 10.44
CA ASP A 301 12.09 -15.35 10.81
C ASP A 301 12.13 -13.85 11.12
N VAL A 302 11.60 -13.01 10.22
CA VAL A 302 11.53 -11.54 10.40
C VAL A 302 10.77 -11.18 11.70
N LEU A 303 9.54 -11.69 11.88
CA LEU A 303 8.71 -11.35 13.04
C LEU A 303 9.25 -11.90 14.36
N SER A 304 10.12 -12.92 14.31
CA SER A 304 10.81 -13.46 15.49
C SER A 304 12.13 -12.74 15.80
N GLY A 305 12.56 -11.78 14.98
CA GLY A 305 13.86 -11.13 15.08
C GLY A 305 15.02 -12.02 14.62
N GLU A 306 14.82 -12.84 13.59
CA GLU A 306 15.82 -13.78 13.05
C GLU A 306 16.30 -14.82 14.09
N ARG A 307 15.39 -15.33 14.93
CA ARG A 307 15.75 -16.24 16.02
C ARG A 307 16.53 -17.46 15.52
N ASP A 308 16.12 -18.03 14.40
CA ASP A 308 16.76 -19.20 13.79
C ASP A 308 17.64 -18.81 12.57
N ARG A 309 17.69 -17.52 12.23
CA ARG A 309 18.48 -16.93 11.14
C ARG A 309 18.19 -17.59 9.79
N LEU A 310 16.92 -17.89 9.52
CA LEU A 310 16.49 -18.62 8.33
C LEU A 310 16.88 -17.89 7.04
N LEU A 311 16.66 -16.57 6.98
CA LEU A 311 16.99 -15.77 5.80
C LEU A 311 18.50 -15.76 5.55
N ILE A 312 19.32 -15.66 6.60
CA ILE A 312 20.78 -15.74 6.50
C ILE A 312 21.21 -17.12 6.02
N ARG A 313 20.65 -18.20 6.57
CA ARG A 313 20.93 -19.59 6.15
C ARG A 313 20.56 -19.80 4.69
N MET A 314 19.40 -19.31 4.25
CA MET A 314 18.95 -19.34 2.86
C MET A 314 19.92 -18.59 1.94
N CYS A 315 20.36 -17.38 2.32
CA CYS A 315 21.37 -16.64 1.57
C CYS A 315 22.70 -17.41 1.45
N ARG A 316 23.11 -18.13 2.50
CA ARG A 316 24.32 -18.99 2.45
C ARG A 316 24.15 -20.16 1.49
N ILE A 317 22.98 -20.81 1.51
CA ILE A 317 22.65 -21.88 0.57
C ILE A 317 22.74 -21.34 -0.86
N GLU A 318 22.04 -20.25 -1.16
CA GLU A 318 22.04 -19.67 -2.51
C GLU A 318 23.46 -19.32 -2.98
N ARG A 319 24.27 -18.65 -2.15
CA ARG A 319 25.67 -18.32 -2.51
C ARG A 319 26.55 -19.54 -2.72
N ALA A 320 26.30 -20.64 -1.99
CA ALA A 320 27.06 -21.88 -2.17
C ALA A 320 26.81 -22.50 -3.55
N PHE A 321 25.59 -22.34 -4.10
CA PHE A 321 25.21 -22.90 -5.40
C PHE A 321 25.41 -21.94 -6.58
N PHE A 322 25.13 -20.65 -6.40
CA PHE A 322 25.10 -19.65 -7.48
C PHE A 322 26.17 -18.55 -7.37
N GLY A 323 26.98 -18.54 -6.29
CA GLY A 323 28.00 -17.52 -6.04
C GLY A 323 29.23 -17.57 -6.97
N ASN A 324 30.00 -16.48 -6.97
CA ASN A 324 31.18 -16.32 -7.83
C ASN A 324 32.29 -17.32 -7.47
N PRO A 325 32.86 -18.08 -8.45
CA PRO A 325 33.98 -18.99 -8.25
C PRO A 325 35.21 -18.48 -7.50
N ALA A 326 35.48 -17.18 -7.54
CA ALA A 326 36.70 -16.60 -6.97
C ALA A 326 36.77 -16.64 -5.42
N ASN A 327 35.66 -16.91 -4.71
CA ASN A 327 35.56 -16.78 -3.26
C ASN A 327 35.62 -18.12 -2.47
N GLY A 328 36.35 -19.13 -2.96
CA GLY A 328 36.58 -20.38 -2.20
C GLY A 328 35.44 -21.41 -2.33
N LYS A 329 35.18 -21.82 -3.57
CA LYS A 329 34.11 -22.75 -3.96
C LYS A 329 34.20 -24.14 -3.32
N LEU A 330 33.03 -24.68 -2.97
CA LEU A 330 32.72 -26.03 -3.45
C LEU A 330 32.59 -25.89 -4.98
N SER A 331 33.47 -26.57 -5.72
CA SER A 331 33.39 -26.77 -7.17
C SER A 331 31.93 -26.98 -7.59
N ARG A 332 31.56 -26.76 -8.86
CA ARG A 332 30.31 -27.34 -9.41
C ARG A 332 30.29 -28.83 -9.05
N ARG A 333 29.73 -29.18 -7.88
CA ARG A 333 29.53 -30.52 -7.40
C ARG A 333 28.40 -31.07 -8.25
N SER A 334 28.44 -32.37 -8.47
CA SER A 334 28.03 -33.04 -9.69
C SER A 334 26.53 -33.03 -10.02
N GLY A 335 25.68 -32.29 -9.28
CA GLY A 335 24.21 -32.30 -9.38
C GLY A 335 23.50 -30.94 -9.55
N GLY A 336 24.23 -29.82 -9.74
CA GLY A 336 23.66 -28.58 -10.29
C GLY A 336 22.42 -28.00 -9.57
N ILE A 337 21.37 -27.69 -10.34
CA ILE A 337 20.12 -27.07 -9.85
C ILE A 337 19.23 -28.04 -9.07
N ASP A 338 19.36 -29.35 -9.32
CA ASP A 338 18.57 -30.38 -8.66
C ASP A 338 19.09 -30.63 -7.24
N ASP A 339 20.41 -30.57 -7.03
CA ASP A 339 21.00 -30.53 -5.68
C ASP A 339 20.49 -29.31 -4.89
N TYR A 340 20.44 -28.13 -5.53
CA TYR A 340 19.90 -26.92 -4.87
C TYR A 340 18.44 -27.10 -4.47
N LYS A 341 17.59 -27.62 -5.36
CA LYS A 341 16.18 -27.92 -5.08
C LYS A 341 16.06 -28.92 -3.91
N ALA A 342 16.91 -29.94 -3.87
CA ALA A 342 16.93 -30.91 -2.79
C ALA A 342 17.30 -30.31 -1.43
N VAL A 343 18.33 -29.47 -1.39
CA VAL A 343 18.72 -28.74 -0.17
C VAL A 343 17.62 -27.80 0.29
N MET A 344 17.02 -27.03 -0.62
CA MET A 344 15.91 -26.12 -0.31
C MET A 344 14.67 -26.87 0.17
N TYR A 345 14.34 -28.01 -0.43
CA TYR A 345 13.24 -28.87 0.02
C TYR A 345 13.44 -29.32 1.47
N ARG A 346 14.63 -29.81 1.83
CA ARG A 346 14.96 -30.21 3.21
C ARG A 346 14.92 -29.04 4.18
N PHE A 347 15.42 -27.88 3.76
CA PHE A 347 15.35 -26.66 4.55
C PHE A 347 13.90 -26.29 4.86
N ILE A 348 13.04 -26.25 3.83
CA ILE A 348 11.61 -25.95 3.98
C ILE A 348 10.94 -27.02 4.87
N ARG A 349 11.16 -28.30 4.59
CA ARG A 349 10.64 -29.44 5.38
C ARG A 349 10.95 -29.29 6.87
N LYS A 350 12.24 -29.09 7.22
CA LYS A 350 12.70 -28.97 8.61
C LYS A 350 11.97 -27.85 9.35
N TYR A 351 11.95 -26.65 8.76
CA TYR A 351 11.40 -25.48 9.45
C TYR A 351 9.88 -25.39 9.37
N LEU A 352 9.26 -25.89 8.31
CA LEU A 352 7.81 -25.95 8.18
C LEU A 352 7.22 -26.90 9.23
N TYR A 353 7.83 -28.09 9.41
CA TYR A 353 7.44 -29.00 10.49
C TYR A 353 7.72 -28.38 11.86
N ARG A 354 8.92 -27.83 12.08
CA ARG A 354 9.31 -27.25 13.38
C ARG A 354 8.38 -26.12 13.83
N TYR A 355 8.01 -25.21 12.93
CA TYR A 355 7.14 -24.10 13.31
C TYR A 355 5.67 -24.49 13.30
N PHE A 356 5.21 -25.24 12.30
CA PHE A 356 3.78 -25.42 12.02
C PHE A 356 3.26 -26.85 12.18
N GLY A 357 4.12 -27.83 12.40
CA GLY A 357 3.74 -29.24 12.44
C GLY A 357 3.20 -29.75 11.10
N VAL A 358 3.56 -29.10 10.00
CA VAL A 358 3.11 -29.47 8.65
C VAL A 358 4.15 -30.38 8.00
N GLU A 359 3.74 -31.60 7.70
CA GLU A 359 4.53 -32.60 6.97
C GLU A 359 4.52 -32.25 5.48
N LEU A 360 5.69 -31.91 4.92
CA LEU A 360 5.82 -31.44 3.54
C LEU A 360 5.53 -32.54 2.52
N GLU A 361 5.65 -33.80 2.92
CA GLU A 361 5.37 -34.99 2.13
C GLU A 361 3.87 -35.22 1.94
N ARG A 362 3.04 -34.65 2.82
CA ARG A 362 1.58 -34.82 2.79
C ARG A 362 0.94 -33.65 2.07
N LEU A 363 0.63 -33.85 0.78
CA LEU A 363 0.00 -32.86 -0.07
C LEU A 363 -1.23 -32.20 0.58
N ASP A 364 -2.12 -32.99 1.17
CA ASP A 364 -3.33 -32.49 1.84
C ASP A 364 -3.00 -31.52 2.99
N SER A 365 -1.94 -31.81 3.74
CA SER A 365 -1.49 -30.97 4.86
C SER A 365 -0.92 -29.65 4.36
N VAL A 366 -0.14 -29.69 3.28
CA VAL A 366 0.41 -28.49 2.62
C VAL A 366 -0.71 -27.63 2.02
N VAL A 367 -1.67 -28.26 1.33
CA VAL A 367 -2.84 -27.60 0.73
C VAL A 367 -3.69 -26.93 1.81
N ALA A 368 -4.02 -27.64 2.89
CA ALA A 368 -4.79 -27.08 3.99
C ALA A 368 -4.05 -25.92 4.67
N PHE A 369 -2.74 -26.07 4.90
CA PHE A 369 -1.91 -25.04 5.49
C PHE A 369 -1.84 -23.78 4.63
N TYR A 370 -1.51 -23.91 3.35
CA TYR A 370 -1.35 -22.77 2.46
C TYR A 370 -2.67 -22.08 2.16
N ASN A 371 -3.76 -22.83 1.96
CA ASN A 371 -5.09 -22.23 1.84
C ASN A 371 -5.53 -21.50 3.12
N GLY A 372 -4.97 -21.81 4.30
CA GLY A 372 -5.24 -21.09 5.54
C GLY A 372 -4.86 -19.61 5.54
N PHE A 373 -4.02 -19.16 4.59
CA PHE A 373 -3.69 -17.74 4.40
C PHE A 373 -4.72 -17.00 3.54
N PHE A 374 -5.57 -17.74 2.82
CA PHE A 374 -6.51 -17.21 1.86
C PHE A 374 -7.94 -17.43 2.32
N SER A 375 -8.83 -16.58 1.85
CA SER A 375 -10.24 -16.64 2.23
C SER A 375 -11.12 -17.40 1.21
N LEU A 376 -10.48 -17.85 0.11
CA LEU A 376 -10.92 -18.81 -0.89
C LEU A 376 -9.78 -19.81 -1.14
N PRO A 377 -10.07 -21.06 -1.51
CA PRO A 377 -9.04 -22.02 -1.90
C PRO A 377 -8.24 -21.51 -3.10
N VAL A 378 -6.92 -21.45 -3.01
CA VAL A 378 -6.04 -21.08 -4.13
C VAL A 378 -5.26 -22.27 -4.68
N VAL A 379 -5.16 -23.34 -3.88
CA VAL A 379 -4.60 -24.63 -4.28
C VAL A 379 -5.50 -25.79 -3.87
N GLY A 380 -5.33 -26.94 -4.48
CA GLY A 380 -6.10 -28.16 -4.23
C GLY A 380 -5.31 -29.42 -4.53
N THR A 381 -5.87 -30.56 -4.17
CA THR A 381 -5.27 -31.89 -4.37
C THR A 381 -5.62 -32.41 -5.76
N SER A 382 -4.64 -32.98 -6.47
CA SER A 382 -4.90 -33.69 -7.73
C SER A 382 -5.13 -35.18 -7.46
N TRP A 383 -5.91 -35.83 -8.33
CA TRP A 383 -6.07 -37.28 -8.35
C TRP A 383 -4.82 -37.98 -8.88
N ALA A 384 -4.02 -37.28 -9.69
CA ALA A 384 -2.74 -37.76 -10.18
C ALA A 384 -1.65 -37.48 -9.13
N SER A 385 -0.95 -38.53 -8.71
CA SER A 385 0.18 -38.42 -7.78
C SER A 385 1.21 -37.41 -8.26
N GLY A 386 1.72 -36.59 -7.35
CA GLY A 386 2.77 -35.61 -7.65
C GLY A 386 2.30 -34.34 -8.36
N ASN A 387 0.98 -34.08 -8.40
CA ASN A 387 0.42 -32.84 -8.94
C ASN A 387 -0.39 -32.07 -7.90
N LEU A 388 -0.27 -30.75 -7.96
CA LEU A 388 -1.04 -29.77 -7.20
C LEU A 388 -2.01 -29.07 -8.15
N VAL A 389 -3.27 -28.91 -7.76
CA VAL A 389 -4.24 -28.10 -8.48
C VAL A 389 -4.07 -26.64 -8.05
N CYS A 390 -3.97 -25.72 -9.00
CA CYS A 390 -3.91 -24.28 -8.78
C CYS A 390 -5.21 -23.66 -9.27
N TYR A 391 -5.93 -22.96 -8.39
CA TYR A 391 -7.15 -22.26 -8.76
C TYR A 391 -6.83 -20.86 -9.29
N LEU A 392 -7.50 -20.48 -10.38
CA LEU A 392 -7.46 -19.14 -10.95
C LEU A 392 -8.86 -18.53 -10.85
N TYR A 393 -8.93 -17.26 -10.49
CA TYR A 393 -10.16 -16.49 -10.39
C TYR A 393 -10.09 -15.31 -11.34
N ARG A 394 -10.99 -15.26 -12.33
CA ARG A 394 -11.07 -14.15 -13.28
C ARG A 394 -12.48 -14.01 -13.81
N ASP A 395 -12.96 -12.77 -13.92
CA ASP A 395 -14.25 -12.43 -14.54
C ASP A 395 -15.44 -13.24 -13.96
N GLY A 396 -15.41 -13.48 -12.64
CA GLY A 396 -16.45 -14.23 -11.91
C GLY A 396 -16.39 -15.75 -12.07
N VAL A 397 -15.40 -16.28 -12.81
CA VAL A 397 -15.24 -17.71 -13.09
C VAL A 397 -14.01 -18.26 -12.37
N SER A 398 -14.14 -19.51 -11.89
CA SER A 398 -13.02 -20.28 -11.35
C SER A 398 -12.50 -21.24 -12.42
N HIS A 399 -11.22 -21.16 -12.71
CA HIS A 399 -10.49 -22.12 -13.54
C HIS A 399 -9.48 -22.87 -12.69
N SER A 400 -8.94 -23.97 -13.23
CA SER A 400 -7.90 -24.72 -12.56
C SER A 400 -6.83 -25.18 -13.54
N GLU A 401 -5.58 -25.10 -13.11
CA GLU A 401 -4.41 -25.67 -13.78
C GLU A 401 -3.68 -26.61 -12.83
N THR A 402 -2.82 -27.48 -13.33
CA THR A 402 -2.00 -28.35 -12.49
C THR A 402 -0.54 -27.94 -12.55
N THR A 403 0.14 -27.94 -11.41
CA THR A 403 1.60 -27.82 -11.32
C THR A 403 2.21 -28.99 -10.57
N GLY A 404 3.51 -29.15 -10.69
CA GLY A 404 4.26 -30.22 -10.05
C GLY A 404 4.31 -30.08 -8.52
N PHE A 405 4.19 -31.21 -7.84
CA PHE A 405 4.44 -31.37 -6.41
C PHE A 405 5.36 -32.57 -6.21
N PHE A 406 6.66 -32.32 -6.29
CA PHE A 406 7.66 -33.38 -6.27
C PHE A 406 8.51 -33.31 -5.01
N ALA A 407 8.71 -34.46 -4.36
CA ALA A 407 9.76 -34.64 -3.38
C ALA A 407 11.04 -35.06 -4.13
N PRO A 408 12.19 -34.38 -3.92
CA PRO A 408 13.47 -34.86 -4.42
C PRO A 408 13.80 -36.24 -3.83
N ASP A 409 14.36 -37.16 -4.63
CA ASP A 409 14.79 -38.48 -4.17
C ASP A 409 15.76 -38.38 -2.97
N GLU A 410 15.65 -39.25 -1.96
CA GLU A 410 16.46 -39.12 -0.73
C GLU A 410 17.95 -39.44 -0.94
N GLU A 411 18.30 -40.27 -1.94
CA GLU A 411 19.67 -40.75 -2.21
C GLU A 411 20.62 -39.66 -2.73
N THR A 412 20.13 -38.70 -3.51
CA THR A 412 20.93 -37.56 -4.03
C THR A 412 21.41 -36.62 -2.93
N VAL A 413 20.89 -36.77 -1.70
CA VAL A 413 20.86 -35.68 -0.72
C VAL A 413 21.63 -36.02 0.57
N SER A 414 22.14 -37.26 0.72
CA SER A 414 23.02 -37.67 1.84
C SER A 414 24.35 -36.88 1.92
N LEU A 415 24.80 -36.27 0.82
CA LEU A 415 26.10 -35.59 0.71
C LEU A 415 26.20 -34.18 1.34
N TYR A 416 25.09 -33.60 1.83
CA TYR A 416 25.01 -32.17 2.18
C TYR A 416 24.33 -31.91 3.52
N GLU A 417 24.72 -32.63 4.58
CA GLU A 417 24.29 -32.30 5.93
C GLU A 417 24.66 -30.84 6.27
N LEU A 418 23.64 -29.98 6.29
CA LEU A 418 23.70 -28.65 6.84
C LEU A 418 23.87 -28.80 8.36
N THR A 419 25.11 -28.96 8.82
CA THR A 419 25.44 -28.89 10.24
C THR A 419 24.99 -27.54 10.80
N ASP A 420 24.31 -27.58 11.96
CA ASP A 420 23.45 -26.53 12.50
C ASP A 420 24.08 -25.14 12.70
#